data_AF-A0A6A4JD60-F1
#
_entry.id   AF-A0A6A4JD60-F1
#
_cell.length_a   1.000
_cell.length_b   1.000
_cell.length_c   1.000
_cell.angle_alpha   90.00
_cell.angle_beta   90.00
_cell.angle_gamma   90.00
#
_symmetry.space_group_name_H-M   'P 1'
#
loop_
_entity.id
_entity.type
_entity.pdbx_description
1 polymer ?
#
loop_
_entity_poly.entity_id
_entity_poly.type
_entity_poly.pdbx_seq_one_letter_code
_entity_poly.pdbx_strand_id
1 'polypeptide(L)'
;MAYILFAKDQWRKRKPNMSFTAYAKEIANRWNNMDEGEKMVWQEKAAREKHRKKQELARAPPMRPKPSIKGPRTAYIFFCMDKRKVVMRDNPNVPLMEISRILGNMWSKLTSTEREAYRMKAEKDKKRYYSQIKKSPKASNGTSRGRQQRRRASPSSSEESSPSEDDV
;
A
#
# COMPACT_ATOMS: atom_id res chain seq x y z
N MET A 1 15.49 -14.38 19.13
CA MET A 1 15.84 -13.06 18.56
C MET A 1 17.29 -12.62 18.84
N ALA A 2 18.01 -13.22 19.81
CA ALA A 2 19.41 -12.87 20.13
C ALA A 2 20.38 -13.07 18.95
N TYR A 3 20.35 -14.25 18.32
CA TYR A 3 21.15 -14.56 17.12
C TYR A 3 20.92 -13.55 15.98
N ILE A 4 19.68 -13.11 15.75
CA ILE A 4 19.36 -12.15 14.68
C ILE A 4 20.00 -10.78 14.97
N LEU A 5 20.00 -10.33 16.21
CA LEU A 5 20.66 -9.07 16.59
C LEU A 5 22.18 -9.18 16.45
N PHE A 6 22.76 -10.29 16.89
CA PHE A 6 24.18 -10.60 16.70
C PHE A 6 24.54 -10.64 15.21
N ALA A 7 23.82 -11.42 14.41
CA ALA A 7 24.04 -11.53 12.98
C ALA A 7 23.95 -10.15 12.32
N LYS A 8 22.92 -9.36 12.58
CA LYS A 8 22.79 -7.98 12.06
C LYS A 8 23.96 -7.09 12.45
N ASP A 9 24.50 -7.25 13.66
CA ASP A 9 25.71 -6.54 14.10
C ASP A 9 26.94 -6.96 13.28
N GLN A 10 27.13 -8.27 13.08
CA GLN A 10 28.22 -8.79 12.26
C GLN A 10 28.07 -8.36 10.79
N TRP A 11 26.86 -8.35 10.23
CA TRP A 11 26.60 -7.86 8.86
C TRP A 11 26.98 -6.39 8.66
N ARG A 12 26.82 -5.54 9.68
CA ARG A 12 27.26 -4.14 9.63
C ARG A 12 28.78 -3.97 9.61
N LYS A 13 29.50 -4.96 10.17
CA LYS A 13 30.97 -4.99 10.25
C LYS A 13 31.62 -5.78 9.11
N ARG A 14 30.84 -6.23 8.13
CA ARG A 14 31.32 -7.10 7.05
C ARG A 14 32.38 -6.38 6.21
N LYS A 15 33.50 -7.08 5.93
CA LYS A 15 34.50 -6.63 4.95
C LYS A 15 33.98 -6.84 3.51
N PRO A 16 34.35 -6.00 2.53
CA PRO A 16 33.74 -5.99 1.21
C PRO A 16 33.96 -7.23 0.31
N ASN A 17 34.80 -8.20 0.69
CA ASN A 17 35.27 -9.26 -0.25
C ASN A 17 34.86 -10.71 0.11
N MET A 18 33.77 -10.94 0.87
CA MET A 18 33.24 -12.29 1.14
C MET A 18 31.84 -12.48 0.55
N SER A 19 31.60 -13.67 -0.02
CA SER A 19 30.28 -14.10 -0.51
C SER A 19 29.26 -14.18 0.64
N PHE A 20 28.00 -13.82 0.35
CA PHE A 20 26.89 -13.85 1.29
C PHE A 20 26.73 -15.22 1.96
N THR A 21 26.82 -16.31 1.18
CA THR A 21 26.64 -17.67 1.69
C THR A 21 27.79 -18.12 2.58
N ALA A 22 29.02 -17.72 2.26
CA ALA A 22 30.19 -18.00 3.09
C ALA A 22 30.12 -17.23 4.42
N TYR A 23 29.74 -15.97 4.38
CA TYR A 23 29.64 -15.14 5.58
C TYR A 23 28.47 -15.55 6.50
N ALA A 24 27.35 -15.99 5.93
CA ALA A 24 26.22 -16.51 6.70
C ALA A 24 26.62 -17.78 7.48
N LYS A 25 27.39 -18.70 6.86
CA LYS A 25 27.92 -19.89 7.53
C LYS A 25 28.91 -19.52 8.65
N GLU A 26 29.78 -18.55 8.39
CA GLU A 26 30.74 -18.06 9.39
C GLU A 26 30.05 -17.47 10.63
N ILE A 27 29.02 -16.63 10.45
CA ILE A 27 28.25 -16.07 11.57
C ILE A 27 27.55 -17.18 12.38
N ALA A 28 27.01 -18.19 11.70
CA ALA A 28 26.33 -19.30 12.36
C ALA A 28 27.33 -20.14 13.20
N ASN A 29 28.49 -20.48 12.63
CA ASN A 29 29.56 -21.18 13.33
C ASN A 29 30.05 -20.39 14.54
N ARG A 30 30.25 -19.08 14.36
CA ARG A 30 30.66 -18.17 15.44
C ARG A 30 29.65 -18.14 16.57
N TRP A 31 28.35 -18.06 16.26
CA TRP A 31 27.30 -18.10 17.27
C TRP A 31 27.26 -19.42 18.04
N ASN A 32 27.42 -20.55 17.36
CA ASN A 32 27.38 -21.87 18.02
C ASN A 32 28.55 -22.06 18.98
N ASN A 33 29.75 -21.61 18.57
CA ASN A 33 30.99 -21.72 19.34
C ASN A 33 31.21 -20.58 20.35
N MET A 34 30.28 -19.61 20.46
CA MET A 34 30.35 -18.58 21.48
C MET A 34 30.09 -19.14 22.87
N ASP A 35 30.78 -18.56 23.86
CA ASP A 35 30.58 -18.87 25.28
C ASP A 35 29.17 -18.44 25.75
N GLU A 36 28.63 -19.14 26.75
CA GLU A 36 27.29 -18.87 27.26
C GLU A 36 27.19 -17.46 27.86
N GLY A 37 28.26 -16.93 28.47
CA GLY A 37 28.30 -15.56 28.98
C GLY A 37 28.13 -14.52 27.87
N GLU A 38 28.76 -14.72 26.71
CA GLU A 38 28.61 -13.83 25.56
C GLU A 38 27.21 -13.95 24.94
N LYS A 39 26.69 -15.18 24.82
CA LYS A 39 25.31 -15.42 24.35
C LYS A 39 24.30 -14.72 25.25
N MET A 40 24.50 -14.74 26.57
CA MET A 40 23.65 -14.07 27.54
C MET A 40 23.57 -12.54 27.32
N VAL A 41 24.69 -11.88 26.98
CA VAL A 41 24.67 -10.45 26.61
C VAL A 41 23.74 -10.18 25.41
N TRP A 42 23.77 -11.06 24.40
CA TRP A 42 22.88 -10.94 23.23
C TRP A 42 21.43 -11.29 23.56
N GLN A 43 21.20 -12.22 24.48
CA GLN A 43 19.86 -12.54 24.99
C GLN A 43 19.26 -11.36 25.76
N GLU A 44 20.03 -10.74 26.65
CA GLU A 44 19.60 -9.56 27.40
C GLU A 44 19.31 -8.38 26.45
N LYS A 45 20.19 -8.15 25.47
CA LYS A 45 19.96 -7.13 24.44
C LYS A 45 18.69 -7.38 23.64
N ALA A 46 18.41 -8.64 23.29
CA ALA A 46 17.16 -9.02 22.63
C ALA A 46 15.93 -8.84 23.52
N ALA A 47 16.03 -9.14 24.81
CA ALA A 47 14.98 -8.90 25.78
C ALA A 47 14.70 -7.39 25.93
N ARG A 48 15.74 -6.56 25.99
CA ARG A 48 15.65 -5.10 26.06
C ARG A 48 15.00 -4.50 24.82
N GLU A 49 15.39 -4.94 23.63
CA GLU A 49 14.76 -4.52 22.36
C GLU A 49 13.29 -4.93 22.29
N LYS A 50 12.96 -6.17 22.72
CA LYS A 50 11.57 -6.64 22.78
C LYS A 50 10.75 -5.80 23.76
N HIS A 51 11.31 -5.47 24.91
CA HIS A 51 10.68 -4.62 25.91
C HIS A 51 10.47 -3.20 25.38
N ARG A 52 11.48 -2.58 24.77
CA ARG A 52 11.37 -1.26 24.13
C ARG A 52 10.26 -1.25 23.08
N LYS A 53 10.26 -2.22 22.16
CA LYS A 53 9.25 -2.31 21.10
C LYS A 53 7.83 -2.53 21.68
N LYS A 54 7.71 -3.30 22.77
CA LYS A 54 6.44 -3.48 23.48
C LYS A 54 5.97 -2.17 24.12
N GLN A 55 6.87 -1.40 24.73
CA GLN A 55 6.56 -0.08 25.29
C GLN A 55 6.21 0.94 24.20
N GLU A 56 6.96 0.98 23.10
CA GLU A 56 6.65 1.82 21.94
C GLU A 56 5.27 1.49 21.37
N LEU A 57 4.93 0.21 21.23
CA LEU A 57 3.61 -0.21 20.77
C LEU A 57 2.50 0.14 21.78
N ALA A 58 2.77 0.10 23.08
CA ALA A 58 1.84 0.50 24.12
C ALA A 58 1.64 2.03 24.20
N ARG A 59 2.68 2.81 23.87
CA ARG A 59 2.64 4.27 23.79
C ARG A 59 2.09 4.78 22.46
N ALA A 60 2.17 3.98 21.40
CA ALA A 60 1.62 4.32 20.11
C ALA A 60 0.10 4.52 20.25
N PRO A 61 -0.47 5.57 19.62
CA PRO A 61 -1.92 5.75 19.64
C PRO A 61 -2.60 4.48 19.08
N PRO A 62 -3.75 4.07 19.65
CA PRO A 62 -4.45 2.89 19.16
C PRO A 62 -4.70 3.05 17.66
N MET A 63 -4.36 2.03 16.87
CA MET A 63 -4.69 2.02 15.46
C MET A 63 -6.19 2.29 15.34
N ARG A 64 -6.55 3.30 14.54
CA ARG A 64 -7.96 3.62 14.31
C ARG A 64 -8.66 2.34 13.85
N PRO A 65 -9.74 1.91 14.51
CA PRO A 65 -10.44 0.71 14.10
C PRO A 65 -10.85 0.87 12.64
N LYS A 66 -10.60 -0.16 11.84
CA LYS A 66 -11.03 -0.18 10.44
C LYS A 66 -12.55 0.05 10.43
N PRO A 67 -13.05 1.02 9.64
CA PRO A 67 -14.48 1.31 9.65
C PRO A 67 -15.25 0.04 9.28
N SER A 68 -16.26 -0.31 10.09
CA SER A 68 -17.12 -1.48 9.86
C SER A 68 -17.84 -1.37 8.51
N ILE A 69 -18.24 -0.14 8.16
CA ILE A 69 -18.84 0.16 6.86
C ILE A 69 -17.73 0.52 5.88
N LYS A 70 -17.60 -0.30 4.82
CA LYS A 70 -16.68 -0.01 3.71
C LYS A 70 -17.11 1.28 3.00
N GLY A 71 -16.15 2.17 2.79
CA GLY A 71 -16.34 3.43 2.08
C GLY A 71 -16.97 3.28 0.68
N PRO A 72 -17.49 4.38 0.11
CA PRO A 72 -18.11 4.34 -1.20
C PRO A 72 -17.06 4.05 -2.27
N ARG A 73 -17.40 3.19 -3.23
CA ARG A 73 -16.56 2.85 -4.38
C ARG A 73 -16.70 3.92 -5.44
N THR A 74 -15.58 4.21 -6.11
CA THR A 74 -15.56 5.13 -7.25
C THR A 74 -15.97 4.42 -8.54
N ALA A 75 -16.30 5.19 -9.58
CA ALA A 75 -16.66 4.67 -10.90
C ALA A 75 -15.58 3.72 -11.47
N TYR A 76 -14.31 4.09 -11.33
CA TYR A 76 -13.17 3.25 -11.73
C TYR A 76 -13.11 1.92 -10.98
N ILE A 77 -13.45 1.89 -9.69
CA ILE A 77 -13.45 0.64 -8.92
C ILE A 77 -14.56 -0.29 -9.41
N PHE A 78 -15.75 0.24 -9.73
CA PHE A 78 -16.81 -0.56 -10.35
C PHE A 78 -16.36 -1.13 -11.70
N PHE A 79 -15.73 -0.30 -12.55
CA PHE A 79 -15.15 -0.76 -13.80
C PHE A 79 -14.11 -1.88 -13.59
N CYS A 80 -13.18 -1.70 -12.65
CA CYS A 80 -12.20 -2.73 -12.31
C CYS A 80 -12.87 -4.02 -11.83
N MET A 81 -13.93 -3.94 -11.02
CA MET A 81 -14.65 -5.14 -10.55
C MET A 81 -15.28 -5.92 -11.70
N ASP A 82 -15.86 -5.22 -12.67
CA ASP A 82 -16.54 -5.83 -13.82
C ASP A 82 -15.52 -6.42 -14.82
N LYS A 83 -14.42 -5.70 -15.09
CA LYS A 83 -13.46 -6.08 -16.16
C LYS A 83 -12.26 -6.90 -15.70
N ARG A 84 -11.84 -6.82 -14.43
CA ARG A 84 -10.61 -7.51 -13.95
C ARG A 84 -10.65 -9.01 -14.18
N LYS A 85 -11.79 -9.67 -13.96
CA LYS A 85 -11.93 -11.12 -14.19
C LYS A 85 -11.72 -11.48 -15.66
N VAL A 86 -12.25 -10.67 -16.57
CA VAL A 86 -12.10 -10.86 -18.01
C VAL A 86 -10.63 -10.66 -18.40
N VAL A 87 -10.02 -9.55 -17.98
CA VAL A 87 -8.60 -9.26 -18.27
C VAL A 87 -7.66 -10.33 -17.71
N MET A 88 -7.92 -10.85 -16.51
CA MET A 88 -7.13 -11.94 -15.92
C MET A 88 -7.27 -13.25 -16.70
N ARG A 89 -8.48 -13.58 -17.17
CA ARG A 89 -8.72 -14.78 -17.97
C ARG A 89 -8.02 -14.69 -19.33
N ASP A 90 -8.07 -13.52 -19.95
CA ASP A 90 -7.48 -13.31 -21.27
C ASP A 90 -5.94 -13.16 -21.18
N ASN A 91 -5.40 -12.91 -19.98
CA ASN A 91 -3.97 -12.72 -19.71
C ASN A 91 -3.52 -13.56 -18.48
N PRO A 92 -3.56 -14.90 -18.54
CA PRO A 92 -3.33 -15.77 -17.38
C PRO A 92 -1.89 -15.71 -16.84
N ASN A 93 -0.91 -15.39 -17.71
CA ASN A 93 0.52 -15.35 -17.37
C ASN A 93 1.02 -13.95 -16.98
N VAL A 94 0.14 -12.95 -16.95
CA VAL A 94 0.52 -11.56 -16.68
C VAL A 94 0.40 -11.28 -15.18
N PRO A 95 1.39 -10.64 -14.54
CA PRO A 95 1.33 -10.33 -13.11
C PRO A 95 0.21 -9.33 -12.81
N LEU A 96 -0.35 -9.42 -11.60
CA LEU A 96 -1.48 -8.59 -11.15
C LEU A 96 -1.24 -7.07 -11.25
N MET A 97 0.02 -6.67 -11.09
CA MET A 97 0.45 -5.28 -11.23
C MET A 97 0.26 -4.79 -12.67
N GLU A 98 0.60 -5.61 -13.64
CA GLU A 98 0.46 -5.30 -15.07
C GLU A 98 -1.01 -5.36 -15.50
N ILE A 99 -1.80 -6.30 -14.98
CA ILE A 99 -3.27 -6.31 -15.15
C ILE A 99 -3.88 -4.99 -14.67
N SER A 100 -3.40 -4.45 -13.55
CA SER A 100 -3.88 -3.17 -13.03
C SER A 100 -3.52 -1.99 -13.95
N ARG A 101 -2.36 -2.04 -14.62
CA ARG A 101 -1.95 -1.07 -15.64
C ARG A 101 -2.85 -1.15 -16.89
N ILE A 102 -3.13 -2.35 -17.37
CA ILE A 102 -4.05 -2.61 -18.50
C ILE A 102 -5.44 -2.03 -18.20
N LEU A 103 -5.99 -2.27 -17.00
CA LEU A 103 -7.29 -1.73 -16.59
C LEU A 103 -7.29 -0.20 -16.52
N GLY A 104 -6.19 0.41 -16.06
CA GLY A 104 -6.02 1.87 -16.07
C GLY A 104 -6.07 2.45 -17.49
N ASN A 105 -5.37 1.81 -18.43
CA ASN A 105 -5.38 2.21 -19.83
C ASN A 105 -6.76 2.06 -20.47
N MET A 106 -7.46 0.96 -20.19
CA MET A 106 -8.84 0.74 -20.67
C MET A 106 -9.79 1.81 -20.14
N TRP A 107 -9.67 2.19 -18.86
CA TRP A 107 -10.50 3.22 -18.26
C TRP A 107 -10.32 4.59 -18.93
N SER A 108 -9.08 4.96 -19.26
CA SER A 108 -8.78 6.21 -19.97
C SER A 108 -9.40 6.24 -21.36
N LYS A 109 -9.47 5.08 -22.03
CA LYS A 109 -10.04 4.91 -23.39
C LYS A 109 -11.56 4.77 -23.42
N LEU A 110 -12.24 4.63 -22.27
CA LEU A 110 -13.70 4.56 -22.24
C LEU A 110 -14.35 5.85 -22.76
N THR A 111 -15.45 5.68 -23.49
CA THR A 111 -16.28 6.79 -23.93
C THR A 111 -16.96 7.50 -22.76
N SER A 112 -17.39 8.75 -22.96
CA SER A 112 -18.13 9.51 -21.95
C SER A 112 -19.40 8.77 -21.49
N THR A 113 -20.12 8.14 -22.41
CA THR A 113 -21.35 7.38 -22.12
C THR A 113 -21.10 6.18 -21.22
N GLU A 114 -20.09 5.35 -21.54
CA GLU A 114 -19.73 4.20 -20.72
C GLU A 114 -19.22 4.65 -19.35
N ARG A 115 -18.40 5.70 -19.31
CA ARG A 115 -17.88 6.28 -18.07
C ARG A 115 -19.03 6.81 -17.19
N GLU A 116 -20.07 7.37 -17.79
CA GLU A 116 -21.25 7.87 -17.08
C GLU A 116 -22.05 6.76 -16.43
N ALA A 117 -22.22 5.60 -17.09
CA ALA A 117 -22.85 4.43 -16.48
C ALA A 117 -22.14 4.00 -15.17
N TYR A 118 -20.80 4.04 -15.14
CA TYR A 118 -20.05 3.76 -13.92
C TYR A 118 -20.11 4.90 -12.89
N ARG A 119 -20.24 6.16 -13.31
CA ARG A 119 -20.48 7.29 -12.40
C ARG A 119 -21.83 7.16 -11.70
N MET A 120 -22.89 6.78 -12.41
CA MET A 120 -24.19 6.48 -11.79
C MET A 120 -24.10 5.34 -10.77
N LYS A 121 -23.37 4.25 -11.07
CA LYS A 121 -23.08 3.17 -10.10
C LYS A 121 -22.36 3.71 -8.85
N ALA A 122 -21.38 4.59 -9.04
CA ALA A 122 -20.64 5.22 -7.94
C ALA A 122 -21.52 6.12 -7.06
N GLU A 123 -22.38 6.94 -7.67
CA GLU A 123 -23.32 7.79 -6.92
C GLU A 123 -24.36 6.97 -6.14
N LYS A 124 -24.82 5.85 -6.70
CA LYS A 124 -25.68 4.90 -5.96
C LYS A 124 -24.95 4.32 -4.74
N ASP A 125 -23.67 3.95 -4.89
CA ASP A 125 -22.87 3.41 -3.79
C ASP A 125 -22.54 4.45 -2.72
N LYS A 126 -22.37 5.71 -3.13
CA LYS A 126 -22.24 6.86 -2.25
C LYS A 126 -23.49 7.02 -1.37
N LYS A 127 -24.69 6.99 -1.97
CA LYS A 127 -25.96 6.99 -1.23
C LYS A 127 -26.07 5.81 -0.27
N ARG A 128 -25.68 4.60 -0.71
CA ARG A 128 -25.62 3.38 0.12
C ARG A 128 -24.73 3.59 1.34
N TYR A 129 -23.52 4.11 1.15
CA TYR A 129 -22.57 4.39 2.24
C TYR A 129 -23.15 5.37 3.27
N TYR A 130 -23.69 6.51 2.83
CA TYR A 130 -24.27 7.49 3.75
C TYR A 130 -25.49 6.96 4.50
N SER A 131 -26.34 6.17 3.84
CA SER A 131 -27.48 5.51 4.50
C SER A 131 -27.01 4.54 5.60
N GLN A 132 -25.98 3.72 5.32
CA GLN A 132 -25.42 2.79 6.31
C GLN A 132 -24.78 3.54 7.48
N ILE A 133 -24.01 4.60 7.22
CA ILE A 133 -23.39 5.42 8.27
C ILE A 133 -24.46 6.08 9.15
N LYS A 134 -25.54 6.62 8.55
CA LYS A 134 -26.67 7.21 9.30
C LYS A 134 -27.36 6.19 10.20
N LYS A 135 -27.52 4.94 9.72
CA LYS A 135 -28.14 3.84 10.49
C LYS A 135 -27.23 3.26 11.58
N SER A 136 -25.92 3.48 11.50
CA SER A 136 -24.94 2.92 12.43
C SER A 136 -23.94 3.99 12.88
N PRO A 137 -24.34 4.89 13.81
CA PRO A 137 -23.49 5.99 14.26
C PRO A 137 -22.16 5.51 14.87
N LYS A 138 -22.13 4.32 15.48
CA LYS A 138 -20.90 3.69 16.02
C LYS A 138 -19.87 3.27 14.95
N ALA A 139 -20.25 3.20 13.67
CA ALA A 139 -19.35 2.85 12.56
C ALA A 139 -18.63 4.06 11.94
N SER A 140 -18.92 5.29 12.41
CA SER A 140 -18.43 6.55 11.83
C SER A 140 -17.04 7.00 12.32
N ASN A 141 -16.45 6.37 13.34
CA ASN A 141 -15.17 6.78 13.93
C ASN A 141 -13.92 6.58 13.04
N GLY A 142 -14.08 6.25 11.76
CA GLY A 142 -12.97 5.88 10.86
C GLY A 142 -12.80 6.73 9.61
N THR A 143 -13.69 7.67 9.28
CA THR A 143 -13.70 8.25 7.92
C THR A 143 -13.49 9.75 7.89
N SER A 144 -12.69 10.16 6.89
CA SER A 144 -12.55 11.49 6.28
C SER A 144 -11.80 12.58 7.03
N ARG A 145 -10.45 12.65 6.87
CA ARG A 145 -9.68 13.91 6.68
C ARG A 145 -8.34 13.79 5.90
N GLY A 146 -7.97 12.62 5.36
CA GLY A 146 -6.60 12.41 4.84
C GLY A 146 -6.34 12.60 3.33
N ARG A 147 -7.37 12.71 2.48
CA ARG A 147 -7.20 12.61 1.00
C ARG A 147 -7.43 13.91 0.22
N GLN A 148 -7.65 15.04 0.90
CA GLN A 148 -7.96 16.30 0.21
C GLN A 148 -6.74 17.19 0.00
N GLN A 149 -5.58 16.88 0.59
CA GLN A 149 -4.38 17.72 0.53
C GLN A 149 -3.39 17.41 -0.61
N ARG A 150 -3.60 16.38 -1.44
CA ARG A 150 -2.66 16.01 -2.54
C ARG A 150 -3.20 16.17 -3.96
N ARG A 151 -4.16 17.08 -4.19
CA ARG A 151 -4.65 17.42 -5.54
C ARG A 151 -4.59 18.93 -5.81
N ARG A 152 -3.40 19.51 -5.76
CA ARG A 152 -3.05 20.71 -6.53
C ARG A 152 -1.61 20.55 -6.99
N ALA A 153 -1.46 20.30 -8.29
CA ALA A 153 -0.27 20.47 -9.14
C ALA A 153 -0.17 19.30 -10.15
N SER A 154 -0.80 19.46 -11.30
CA SER A 154 -0.35 18.89 -12.58
C SER A 154 -0.94 19.77 -13.69
N PRO A 155 -0.14 20.61 -14.35
CA PRO A 155 -0.52 21.40 -15.52
C PRO A 155 -0.10 20.67 -16.80
N SER A 156 -1.03 20.40 -17.71
CA SER A 156 -0.81 19.99 -19.13
C SER A 156 -2.17 19.57 -19.68
N SER A 157 -2.65 19.84 -20.89
CA SER A 157 -2.24 20.58 -22.09
C SER A 157 -3.48 20.52 -23.01
N SER A 158 -3.44 21.17 -24.18
CA SER A 158 -4.48 21.37 -25.22
C SER A 158 -5.65 22.28 -24.78
N GLU A 159 -5.93 23.40 -25.45
CA GLU A 159 -6.16 23.51 -26.89
C GLU A 159 -5.58 24.81 -27.51
N GLU A 160 -4.76 24.65 -28.54
CA GLU A 160 -4.58 25.64 -29.61
C GLU A 160 -5.15 25.03 -30.89
N SER A 161 -6.12 25.71 -31.49
CA SER A 161 -6.44 25.65 -32.92
C SER A 161 -7.30 26.86 -33.29
N SER A 162 -6.64 27.89 -33.83
CA SER A 162 -7.13 28.74 -34.93
C SER A 162 -7.49 27.87 -36.15
N PRO A 163 -8.31 28.28 -37.16
CA PRO A 163 -8.40 29.60 -37.81
C PRO A 163 -9.89 30.03 -38.09
N SER A 164 -10.31 31.13 -38.74
CA SER A 164 -9.81 31.99 -39.83
C SER A 164 -10.77 33.20 -40.03
N GLU A 165 -10.16 34.35 -40.36
CA GLU A 165 -10.51 35.37 -41.39
C GLU A 165 -11.76 36.30 -41.33
N ASP A 166 -11.43 37.61 -41.51
CA ASP A 166 -12.12 38.75 -42.13
C ASP A 166 -13.44 39.28 -41.51
N ASP A 167 -13.69 40.60 -41.39
CA ASP A 167 -13.48 41.67 -42.37
C ASP A 167 -13.33 43.05 -41.70
N VAL A 168 -12.95 44.03 -42.52
CA VAL A 168 -12.48 45.40 -42.22
C VAL A 168 -13.53 46.35 -41.63
#